data_AF-A0A7J4XN36-F1
#
_entry.id   AF-A0A7J4XN36-F1
#
_cell.length_a   1.000
_cell.length_b   1.000
_cell.length_c   1.000
_cell.angle_alpha   90.00
_cell.angle_beta   90.00
_cell.angle_gamma   90.00
#
_symmetry.space_group_name_H-M   'P 1'
#
loop_
_entity.id
_entity.type
_entity.pdbx_description
1 polymer ?
#
loop_
_entity_poly.entity_id
_entity_poly.type
_entity_poly.pdbx_seq_one_letter_code
_entity_poly.pdbx_strand_id
1 'polypeptide(L)'
;MKCHYVYDEIAGKVLIPECWAVVLSGDIRDCTCRDENLTFAQFEREQYNKELEKRNAIIKELRADNKYLRSELKRHVTLLGKKRK
;
A
#
# COMPACT_ATOMS: atom_id res chain seq x y z
N MET A 1 10.61 12.25 -12.64
CA MET A 1 11.05 13.43 -11.86
C MET A 1 12.02 12.96 -10.79
N LYS A 2 13.18 13.62 -10.64
CA LYS A 2 14.17 13.27 -9.61
C LYS A 2 14.12 14.37 -8.55
N CYS A 3 13.87 14.00 -7.31
CA CYS A 3 13.89 14.94 -6.18
C CYS A 3 15.33 15.22 -5.75
N HIS A 4 15.66 16.49 -5.47
CA HIS A 4 16.97 16.88 -4.96
C HIS A 4 17.02 16.78 -3.43
N TYR A 5 18.10 16.23 -2.91
CA TYR A 5 18.31 16.12 -1.47
C TYR A 5 19.69 16.64 -1.12
N VAL A 6 19.78 17.37 -0.02
CA VAL A 6 21.04 17.74 0.61
C VAL A 6 21.11 17.08 1.98
N TYR A 7 22.32 16.93 2.49
CA TYR A 7 22.54 16.41 3.84
C TYR A 7 23.02 17.55 4.71
N ASP A 8 22.21 17.88 5.71
CA ASP A 8 22.52 18.84 6.75
C ASP A 8 23.05 18.08 7.99
N GLU A 9 24.05 18.63 8.66
CA GLU A 9 24.72 17.98 9.78
C GLU A 9 23.82 17.84 11.02
N ILE A 10 22.79 18.67 11.14
CA ILE A 10 21.85 18.69 12.28
C ILE A 10 20.56 17.95 11.92
N ALA A 11 20.01 18.22 10.73
CA ALA A 11 18.70 17.72 10.29
C ALA A 11 18.77 16.44 9.45
N GLY A 12 19.95 15.99 9.04
CA GLY A 12 20.14 14.80 8.22
C GLY A 12 19.75 15.01 6.74
N LYS A 13 19.12 14.00 6.11
CA LYS A 13 18.73 14.08 4.69
C LYS A 13 17.53 15.03 4.52
N VAL A 14 17.79 16.23 4.04
CA VAL A 14 16.79 17.26 3.78
C VAL A 14 16.41 17.23 2.30
N LEU A 15 15.10 17.10 2.02
CA LEU A 15 14.56 17.30 0.68
C LEU A 15 14.66 18.78 0.35
N ILE A 16 15.51 19.15 -0.60
CA ILE A 16 15.51 20.50 -1.17
C ILE A 16 14.49 20.45 -2.29
N PRO A 17 13.37 21.16 -2.16
CA PRO A 17 12.38 21.18 -3.19
C PRO A 17 12.92 22.01 -4.35
N GLU A 18 13.63 21.37 -5.30
CA GLU A 18 13.95 21.94 -6.62
C GLU A 18 12.68 22.07 -7.47
N CYS A 19 11.69 22.79 -6.95
CA CYS A 19 10.54 23.21 -7.74
C CYS A 19 10.88 24.55 -8.37
N TRP A 20 11.20 24.51 -9.65
CA TRP A 20 11.40 25.71 -10.47
C TRP A 20 10.23 26.70 -10.36
N ALA A 21 9.01 26.22 -10.11
CA ALA A 21 7.85 27.09 -9.94
C ALA A 21 8.01 28.05 -8.74
N VAL A 22 8.53 27.59 -7.59
CA VAL A 22 8.77 28.46 -6.41
C VAL A 22 9.90 29.45 -6.67
N VAL A 23 10.93 29.04 -7.41
CA VAL A 23 12.02 29.94 -7.80
C VAL A 23 11.50 31.08 -8.68
N LEU A 24 10.52 30.81 -9.54
CA LEU A 24 9.90 31.80 -10.41
C LEU A 24 8.83 32.65 -9.72
N SER A 25 8.06 32.09 -8.77
CA SER A 25 6.92 32.75 -8.14
C SER A 25 7.21 33.39 -6.78
N GLY A 26 8.23 32.92 -6.07
CA GLY A 26 8.51 33.27 -4.68
C GLY A 26 7.52 32.66 -3.67
N ASP A 27 6.58 31.81 -4.10
CA ASP A 27 5.56 31.21 -3.22
C ASP A 27 5.81 29.72 -3.03
N ILE A 28 6.17 29.32 -1.80
CA ILE A 28 6.46 27.92 -1.44
C ILE A 28 5.29 26.96 -1.68
N ARG A 29 4.06 27.47 -1.77
CA ARG A 29 2.87 26.67 -2.09
C ARG A 29 2.95 26.06 -3.49
N ASP A 30 3.73 26.65 -4.39
CA ASP A 30 3.93 26.12 -5.75
C ASP A 30 4.86 24.90 -5.79
N CYS A 31 5.48 24.54 -4.67
CA CYS A 31 6.18 23.28 -4.50
C CYS A 31 5.32 22.19 -3.83
N THR A 32 4.07 22.48 -3.49
CA THR A 32 3.22 21.45 -2.90
C THR A 32 2.66 20.55 -4.00
N CYS A 33 2.93 19.25 -3.93
CA CYS A 33 2.18 18.25 -4.67
C CYS A 33 0.72 18.36 -4.22
N ARG A 34 -0.11 19.11 -4.95
CA ARG A 34 -1.54 19.26 -4.64
C ARG A 34 -2.35 18.16 -5.32
N ASP A 35 -3.39 17.76 -4.60
CA ASP A 35 -4.47 16.83 -4.94
C ASP A 35 -4.23 15.34 -4.74
N GLU A 36 -3.83 14.97 -3.53
CA GLU A 36 -4.61 13.95 -2.83
C GLU A 36 -5.33 14.64 -1.69
N ASN A 37 -6.64 14.39 -1.54
CA ASN A 37 -7.43 14.83 -0.38
C ASN A 37 -6.93 14.08 0.87
N LEU A 38 -5.72 14.40 1.31
CA LEU A 38 -5.06 13.77 2.44
C LEU A 38 -5.71 14.31 3.71
N THR A 39 -6.71 13.60 4.22
CA THR A 39 -7.32 13.94 5.50
C THR A 39 -6.37 13.56 6.63
N PHE A 40 -6.40 14.31 7.75
CA PHE A 40 -5.59 13.98 8.93
C PHE A 40 -5.81 12.52 9.40
N ALA A 41 -7.02 12.01 9.23
CA ALA A 41 -7.38 10.62 9.49
C ALA A 41 -6.53 9.59 8.70
N GLN A 42 -5.99 9.94 7.53
CA GLN A 42 -5.08 9.06 6.78
C GLN A 42 -3.68 8.96 7.42
N PHE A 43 -3.31 9.93 8.26
CA PHE A 43 -2.09 9.90 9.06
C PHE A 43 -2.33 9.29 10.46
N GLU A 44 -3.58 8.95 10.82
CA GLU A 44 -3.88 8.26 12.05
C GLU A 44 -3.45 6.79 11.97
N ARG A 45 -2.24 6.55 12.47
CA ARG A 45 -1.61 5.23 12.54
C ARG A 45 -2.52 4.17 13.19
N GLU A 46 -3.35 4.55 14.15
CA GLU A 46 -4.27 3.64 14.83
C GLU A 46 -5.41 3.16 13.92
N GLN A 47 -6.09 4.08 13.22
CA GLN A 47 -7.15 3.72 12.26
C GLN A 47 -6.60 2.88 11.11
N TYR A 48 -5.43 3.26 10.59
CA TYR A 48 -4.73 2.50 9.57
C TYR A 48 -4.42 1.07 10.03
N ASN A 49 -3.84 0.92 11.23
CA ASN A 49 -3.50 -0.40 11.78
C ASN A 49 -4.75 -1.26 12.00
N LYS A 50 -5.85 -0.68 12.49
CA LYS A 50 -7.12 -1.39 12.70
C LYS A 50 -7.71 -1.91 11.39
N GLU A 51 -7.69 -1.09 10.34
CA GLU A 51 -8.14 -1.50 9.01
C GLU A 51 -7.21 -2.55 8.41
N LEU A 52 -5.90 -2.44 8.65
CA LEU A 52 -4.90 -3.43 8.23
C LEU A 52 -5.14 -4.79 8.90
N GLU A 53 -5.39 -4.82 10.21
CA GLU A 53 -5.71 -6.04 10.96
C GLU A 53 -6.99 -6.70 10.43
N LYS A 54 -8.04 -5.91 10.21
CA LYS A 54 -9.31 -6.41 9.64
C LYS A 54 -9.10 -7.05 8.27
N ARG A 55 -8.35 -6.38 7.39
CA ARG A 55 -8.03 -6.92 6.05
C ARG A 55 -7.20 -8.20 6.13
N ASN A 56 -6.22 -8.25 7.02
CA ASN A 56 -5.40 -9.43 7.21
C ASN A 56 -6.19 -10.64 7.73
N ALA A 57 -7.17 -10.42 8.63
CA ALA A 57 -8.08 -11.46 9.09
C ALA A 57 -8.90 -12.05 7.94
N ILE A 58 -9.50 -11.20 7.10
CA ILE A 58 -10.28 -11.62 5.92
C ILE A 58 -9.40 -12.41 4.94
N ILE A 59 -8.18 -11.95 4.66
CA ILE A 59 -7.23 -12.65 3.78
C ILE A 59 -6.90 -14.04 4.33
N LYS A 60 -6.74 -14.17 5.65
CA LYS A 60 -6.44 -15.45 6.30
C LYS A 60 -7.59 -16.45 6.12
N GLU A 61 -8.83 -16.02 6.33
CA GLU A 61 -10.02 -16.85 6.13
C GLU A 61 -10.17 -17.27 4.67
N LEU A 62 -10.08 -16.31 3.74
CA LEU A 62 -10.17 -16.60 2.30
C LEU A 62 -9.09 -17.59 1.84
N ARG A 63 -7.88 -17.53 2.40
CA ARG A 63 -6.82 -18.52 2.11
C ARG A 63 -7.16 -19.90 2.63
N ALA A 64 -7.76 -20.00 3.82
CA ALA A 64 -8.20 -21.28 4.39
C ALA A 64 -9.29 -21.91 3.54
N ASP A 65 -10.31 -21.14 3.15
CA ASP A 65 -11.40 -21.59 2.29
C ASP A 65 -10.89 -22.04 0.92
N ASN A 66 -10.01 -21.26 0.30
CA ASN A 66 -9.43 -21.61 -1.00
C ASN A 66 -8.64 -22.93 -0.92
N LYS A 67 -7.88 -23.13 0.16
CA LYS A 67 -7.15 -24.38 0.40
C LYS A 67 -8.11 -25.56 0.56
N TYR A 68 -9.17 -25.41 1.34
CA TYR A 68 -10.18 -26.44 1.54
C TYR A 68 -10.86 -26.82 0.23
N LEU A 69 -11.39 -25.82 -0.51
CA LEU A 69 -12.07 -26.04 -1.79
C LEU A 69 -11.17 -26.72 -2.83
N ARG A 70 -9.89 -26.31 -2.92
CA ARG A 70 -8.91 -26.98 -3.78
C ARG A 70 -8.70 -28.45 -3.40
N SER A 71 -8.69 -28.75 -2.10
CA SER A 71 -8.51 -30.12 -1.62
C SER A 71 -9.71 -31.02 -1.97
N GLU A 72 -10.93 -30.53 -1.80
CA GLU A 72 -12.15 -31.24 -2.17
C GLU A 72 -12.25 -31.41 -3.68
N LEU A 73 -11.94 -30.37 -4.46
CA LEU A 73 -11.91 -30.47 -5.92
C LEU A 73 -10.94 -31.56 -6.38
N LYS A 74 -9.73 -31.61 -5.81
CA LYS A 74 -8.74 -32.64 -6.12
C LYS A 74 -9.25 -34.04 -5.77
N ARG A 75 -9.94 -34.19 -4.63
CA ARG A 75 -10.55 -35.45 -4.20
C ARG A 75 -11.61 -35.92 -5.22
N HIS A 76 -12.53 -35.04 -5.61
CA HIS A 76 -13.57 -35.35 -6.59
C HIS A 76 -12.99 -35.73 -7.95
N VAL A 77 -12.01 -34.97 -8.46
CA VAL A 77 -11.31 -35.28 -9.71
C VAL A 77 -10.66 -36.67 -9.65
N THR A 78 -10.02 -37.01 -8.52
CA THR A 78 -9.38 -38.32 -8.32
C THR A 78 -10.42 -39.45 -8.33
N LEU A 79 -11.56 -39.27 -7.66
CA LEU A 79 -12.65 -40.26 -7.64
C LEU A 79 -13.25 -40.48 -9.03
N LEU A 80 -13.48 -39.41 -9.78
CA LEU A 80 -13.97 -39.49 -11.16
C LEU A 80 -12.97 -40.19 -12.09
N GLY A 81 -11.67 -39.92 -11.92
CA GLY A 81 -10.62 -40.60 -12.67
C GLY A 81 -10.55 -42.10 -12.38
N LYS A 82 -10.80 -42.52 -11.13
CA LYS A 82 -10.89 -43.94 -10.76
C LYS A 82 -12.13 -44.63 -11.31
N LYS A 83 -13.29 -43.95 -11.33
CA LYS A 83 -14.55 -44.49 -11.85
C LYS A 83 -14.56 -44.66 -13.38
N ARG A 84 -13.70 -43.92 -14.09
CA ARG A 84 -13.54 -44.01 -15.56
C ARG A 84 -12.61 -45.14 -16.02
N LYS A 85 -11.87 -45.77 -15.11
CA LYS A 85 -11.08 -46.99 -15.36
C LYS A 85 -11.88 -48.21 -14.96
#